data_AF-A0A7X6ZWP7-F1
#
_entry.id   AF-A0A7X6ZWP7-F1
#
_cell.length_a   1.000
_cell.length_b   1.000
_cell.length_c   1.000
_cell.angle_alpha   90.00
_cell.angle_beta   90.00
_cell.angle_gamma   90.00
#
_symmetry.space_group_name_H-M   'P 1'
#
loop_
_entity.id
_entity.type
_entity.pdbx_description
1 polymer ?
#
loop_
_entity_poly.entity_id
_entity_poly.type
_entity_poly.pdbx_seq_one_letter_code
_entity_poly.pdbx_strand_id
1 'polypeptide(L)'
;ISEIAENFTKNICEKLSEGKTLAQIEPEMLEEAKECAARLTEAYILHINAQIKLDKAGRRKAGFSVERREDERRLQTQIGEITYRRDYYKKASGGYEYLTDTILGVESRERVSEGLSLLLVKAAKDMSYEKASRYLTGGEVSRQTVMGRVRLSEADITETVEKRRVPEIHIDADEDHITLCGGKNSEVPLISVYEGIERQGKRGKCKKIFHISEYGKEPDELWEQVLTEIEKRYDLTDTKIYLHGDGADWIQTGLEWIQGSIFVLDKYHKNKAILSMTAGFEEDDRETLNREIRWSLENEEIRYFDELITSLCQQQPERSEKIVESAGYLHRFVEGISICKKDPCANNGGCTEPHVSHILSARLSSRPMVWSRKTLKKLAPVLACGDLTLQRKERETELPQPLHKAVKKAKTTFRKGALGSPNPDAIGTLPITGRTTGTQKLLKLLT
;
A
#
# COMPACT_ATOMS: atom_id res chain seq x y z
N ILE A 1 15.00 32.93 12.96
CA ILE A 1 15.44 31.52 12.75
C ILE A 1 16.50 31.15 13.78
N SER A 2 17.51 31.99 14.03
CA SER A 2 18.49 31.81 15.12
C SER A 2 17.81 31.50 16.45
N GLU A 3 16.83 32.31 16.84
CA GLU A 3 16.10 32.12 18.10
C GLU A 3 15.45 30.73 18.20
N ILE A 4 14.91 30.18 17.09
CA ILE A 4 14.32 28.83 17.07
C ILE A 4 15.42 27.78 17.32
N ALA A 5 16.57 27.92 16.66
CA ALA A 5 17.71 27.00 16.79
C ALA A 5 18.41 27.09 18.15
N GLU A 6 18.54 28.30 18.71
CA GLU A 6 19.09 28.55 20.04
C GLU A 6 18.19 27.97 21.12
N ASN A 7 16.87 28.20 21.04
CA ASN A 7 15.90 27.61 21.95
C ASN A 7 15.91 26.08 21.88
N PHE A 8 15.94 25.51 20.68
CA PHE A 8 16.08 24.05 20.51
C PHE A 8 17.35 23.52 21.19
N THR A 9 18.50 24.15 20.92
CA THR A 9 19.79 23.73 21.51
C THR A 9 19.74 23.81 23.04
N LYS A 10 19.20 24.92 23.57
CA LYS A 10 19.03 25.12 25.00
C LYS A 10 18.15 24.04 25.63
N ASN A 11 16.96 23.81 25.07
CA ASN A 11 16.00 22.83 25.58
C ASN A 11 16.57 21.40 25.56
N ILE A 12 17.29 21.03 24.51
CA ILE A 12 17.98 19.73 24.41
C ILE A 12 19.07 19.60 25.48
N CYS A 13 19.92 20.61 25.66
CA CYS A 13 20.98 20.60 26.68
C CYS A 13 20.40 20.53 28.10
N GLU A 14 19.33 21.26 28.38
CA GLU A 14 18.63 21.22 29.68
C GLU A 14 18.11 19.81 29.96
N LYS A 15 17.35 19.21 29.05
CA LYS A 15 16.82 17.84 29.21
C LYS A 15 17.92 16.78 29.37
N LEU A 16 19.04 16.90 28.65
CA LEU A 16 20.20 16.01 28.78
C LEU A 16 20.91 16.15 30.14
N SER A 17 20.77 17.29 30.80
CA SER A 17 21.38 17.54 32.11
C SER A 17 20.58 16.99 33.29
N GLU A 18 19.34 16.52 33.08
CA GLU A 18 18.42 16.05 34.13
C GLU A 18 18.74 14.64 34.68
N GLY A 19 19.84 14.00 34.24
CA GLY A 19 20.24 12.67 34.73
C GLY A 19 19.26 11.54 34.36
N LYS A 20 18.40 11.75 33.37
CA LYS A 20 17.43 10.78 32.85
C LYS A 20 18.13 9.61 32.17
N THR A 21 17.48 8.45 32.21
CA THR A 21 17.90 7.29 31.41
C THR A 21 17.61 7.50 29.92
N LEU A 22 18.28 6.75 29.05
CA LEU A 22 18.07 6.84 27.60
C LEU A 22 16.59 6.62 27.21
N ALA A 23 15.93 5.63 27.82
CA ALA A 23 14.52 5.32 27.55
C ALA A 23 13.56 6.47 27.93
N GLN A 24 13.94 7.33 28.88
CA GLN A 24 13.15 8.49 29.28
C GLN A 24 13.42 9.69 28.38
N ILE A 25 14.67 9.87 27.94
CA ILE A 25 15.06 11.08 27.18
C ILE A 25 14.75 10.98 25.68
N GLU A 26 14.85 9.79 25.07
CA GLU A 26 14.57 9.57 23.65
C GLU A 26 13.25 10.18 23.15
N PRO A 27 12.09 9.91 23.77
CA PRO A 27 10.82 10.50 23.33
C PRO A 27 10.79 12.03 23.50
N GLU A 28 11.39 12.57 24.57
CA GLU A 28 11.44 14.02 24.80
C GLU A 28 12.33 14.75 23.79
N MET A 29 13.42 14.11 23.34
CA MET A 29 14.31 14.63 22.29
C MET A 29 13.62 14.60 20.93
N LEU A 30 12.91 13.51 20.63
CA LEU A 30 12.17 13.39 19.38
C LEU A 30 11.08 14.45 19.26
N GLU A 31 10.35 14.70 20.35
CA GLU A 31 9.30 15.72 20.39
C GLU A 31 9.87 17.13 20.18
N GLU A 32 10.96 17.45 20.88
CA GLU A 32 11.65 18.74 20.74
C GLU A 32 12.18 18.95 19.31
N ALA A 33 12.72 17.90 18.68
CA ALA A 33 13.20 17.95 17.30
C ALA A 33 12.07 18.18 16.30
N LYS A 34 10.91 17.54 16.50
CA LYS A 34 9.72 17.75 15.67
C LYS A 34 9.19 19.17 15.82
N GLU A 35 9.07 19.68 17.05
CA GLU A 35 8.60 21.05 17.30
C GLU A 35 9.52 22.10 16.65
N CYS A 36 10.85 21.92 16.78
CA CYS A 36 11.82 22.77 16.11
C CYS A 36 11.65 22.73 14.58
N ALA A 37 11.52 21.53 14.00
CA ALA A 37 11.30 21.36 12.56
C ALA A 37 10.00 22.03 12.08
N ALA A 38 8.92 21.92 12.86
CA ALA A 38 7.64 22.56 12.57
C ALA A 38 7.79 24.09 12.53
N ARG A 39 8.38 24.69 13.58
CA ARG A 39 8.63 26.14 13.67
C ARG A 39 9.54 26.66 12.55
N LEU A 40 10.58 25.90 12.19
CA LEU A 40 11.46 26.25 11.06
C LEU A 40 10.70 26.23 9.73
N THR A 41 9.80 25.27 9.55
CA THR A 41 8.94 25.16 8.37
C THR A 41 7.96 26.33 8.29
N GLU A 42 7.32 26.72 9.39
CA GLU A 42 6.47 27.90 9.48
C GLU A 42 7.22 29.18 9.09
N ALA A 43 8.43 29.37 9.63
CA ALA A 43 9.28 30.51 9.30
C ALA A 43 9.66 30.54 7.81
N TYR A 44 9.92 29.38 7.20
CA TYR A 44 10.18 29.25 5.77
C TYR A 44 8.96 29.66 4.93
N ILE A 45 7.77 29.19 5.30
CA ILE A 45 6.53 29.54 4.60
C ILE A 45 6.23 31.04 4.71
N LEU A 46 6.41 31.62 5.90
CA LEU A 46 6.24 33.06 6.12
C LEU A 46 7.20 33.87 5.25
N HIS A 47 8.45 33.42 5.12
CA HIS A 47 9.43 34.06 4.25
C HIS A 47 9.03 33.96 2.77
N ILE A 48 8.53 32.82 2.31
CA ILE A 48 7.97 32.69 0.95
C ILE A 48 6.86 33.72 0.74
N ASN A 49 5.88 33.79 1.65
CA ASN A 49 4.77 34.75 1.56
C ASN A 49 5.28 36.20 1.47
N ALA A 50 6.26 36.56 2.30
CA ALA A 50 6.89 37.89 2.27
C ALA A 50 7.59 38.18 0.93
N GLN A 51 8.32 37.21 0.37
CA GLN A 51 8.99 37.40 -0.94
C GLN A 51 7.99 37.59 -2.08
N ILE A 52 6.87 36.86 -2.08
CA ILE A 52 5.77 37.05 -3.05
C ILE A 52 5.22 38.47 -2.92
N LYS A 53 4.95 38.92 -1.69
CA LYS A 53 4.41 40.24 -1.39
C LYS A 53 5.32 41.37 -1.86
N LEU A 54 6.62 41.26 -1.63
CA LEU A 54 7.65 42.23 -2.04
C LEU A 54 7.78 42.35 -3.57
N ASP A 55 7.56 41.26 -4.32
CA ASP A 55 7.67 41.26 -5.80
C ASP A 55 6.43 41.86 -6.48
N LYS A 56 6.09 43.11 -6.14
CA LYS A 56 4.90 43.81 -6.67
C LYS A 56 4.87 43.87 -8.20
N ALA A 57 6.01 44.11 -8.84
CA ALA A 57 6.13 44.17 -10.30
C ALA A 57 5.82 42.82 -10.95
N GLY A 58 6.41 41.74 -10.42
CA GLY A 58 6.15 40.38 -10.89
C GLY A 58 4.68 40.00 -10.72
N ARG A 59 4.10 40.23 -9.53
CA ARG A 59 2.69 39.93 -9.26
C ARG A 59 1.74 40.65 -10.22
N ARG A 60 1.97 41.94 -10.49
CA ARG A 60 1.16 42.70 -11.45
C ARG A 60 1.30 42.15 -12.87
N LYS A 61 2.52 41.81 -13.31
CA LYS A 61 2.76 41.18 -14.61
C LYS A 61 2.01 39.84 -14.74
N ALA A 62 1.92 39.09 -13.66
CA ALA A 62 1.19 37.82 -13.60
C ALA A 62 -0.31 37.99 -13.29
N GLY A 63 -0.84 39.23 -13.23
CA GLY A 63 -2.27 39.49 -13.05
C GLY A 63 -2.79 39.33 -11.62
N PHE A 64 -1.95 39.46 -10.59
CA PHE A 64 -2.35 39.29 -9.18
C PHE A 64 -2.37 40.61 -8.40
N SER A 65 -3.48 40.90 -7.72
CA SER A 65 -3.62 41.97 -6.74
C SER A 65 -3.93 41.42 -5.35
N VAL A 66 -3.40 42.05 -4.30
CA VAL A 66 -3.68 41.62 -2.90
C VAL A 66 -5.10 42.03 -2.55
N GLU A 67 -5.90 41.06 -2.10
CA GLU A 67 -7.27 41.27 -1.63
C GLU A 67 -7.33 41.28 -0.10
N ARG A 68 -6.77 40.25 0.53
CA ARG A 68 -6.73 40.07 1.98
C ARG A 68 -5.35 39.62 2.42
N ARG A 69 -5.00 39.85 3.67
CA ARG A 69 -3.67 39.60 4.21
C ARG A 69 -3.74 38.79 5.49
N GLU A 70 -2.65 38.08 5.75
CA GLU A 70 -2.41 37.41 7.03
C GLU A 70 -3.50 36.39 7.42
N ASP A 71 -4.10 35.71 6.44
CA ASP A 71 -5.02 34.62 6.71
C ASP A 71 -4.27 33.44 7.31
N GLU A 72 -4.70 33.01 8.51
CA GLU A 72 -4.13 31.86 9.20
C GLU A 72 -4.57 30.54 8.55
N ARG A 73 -3.63 29.60 8.42
CA ARG A 73 -3.92 28.18 8.17
C ARG A 73 -3.13 27.30 9.09
N ARG A 74 -3.79 26.23 9.51
CA ARG A 74 -3.21 25.08 10.19
C ARG A 74 -3.20 23.88 9.27
N LEU A 75 -2.09 23.15 9.25
CA LEU A 75 -1.89 21.97 8.43
C LEU A 75 -1.19 20.89 9.25
N GLN A 76 -1.80 19.72 9.31
CA GLN A 76 -1.25 18.54 9.95
C GLN A 76 -0.20 17.88 9.04
N THR A 77 1.00 17.66 9.55
CA THR A 77 2.14 17.14 8.77
C THR A 77 2.87 16.01 9.50
N GLN A 78 3.83 15.36 8.84
CA GLN A 78 4.63 14.29 9.45
C GLN A 78 5.49 14.78 10.63
N ILE A 79 5.79 16.07 10.69
CA ILE A 79 6.59 16.71 11.74
C ILE A 79 5.74 17.39 12.80
N GLY A 80 4.40 17.26 12.73
CA GLY A 80 3.45 17.93 13.62
C GLY A 80 2.56 18.94 12.91
N GLU A 81 1.71 19.62 13.67
CA GLU A 81 0.90 20.74 13.16
C GLU A 81 1.80 21.94 12.84
N ILE A 82 1.61 22.51 11.64
CA ILE A 82 2.20 23.81 11.29
C ILE A 82 1.09 24.85 11.15
N THR A 83 1.33 26.03 11.69
CA THR A 83 0.46 27.20 11.57
C THR A 83 1.20 28.32 10.83
N TYR A 84 0.65 28.77 9.71
CA TYR A 84 1.26 29.83 8.91
C TYR A 84 0.24 30.83 8.39
N ARG A 85 0.73 32.05 8.13
CA ARG A 85 -0.07 33.15 7.57
C ARG A 85 0.23 33.33 6.09
N ARG A 86 -0.81 33.68 5.34
CA ARG A 86 -0.72 33.90 3.90
C ARG A 86 -1.62 35.01 3.41
N ASP A 87 -1.23 35.61 2.29
CA ASP A 87 -2.01 36.64 1.62
C ASP A 87 -2.94 36.02 0.55
N TYR A 88 -4.14 36.58 0.41
CA TYR A 88 -5.15 36.18 -0.58
C TYR A 88 -5.12 37.14 -1.78
N TYR A 89 -5.05 36.58 -2.98
CA TYR A 89 -4.87 37.35 -4.20
C TYR A 89 -6.07 37.22 -5.14
N LYS A 90 -6.49 38.34 -5.73
CA LYS A 90 -7.45 38.38 -6.83
C LYS A 90 -6.71 38.23 -8.16
N LYS A 91 -7.24 37.39 -9.04
CA LYS A 91 -6.72 37.16 -10.39
C LYS A 91 -7.39 38.10 -11.39
N ALA A 92 -6.60 38.68 -12.29
CA ALA A 92 -7.12 39.46 -13.41
C ALA A 92 -7.98 38.61 -14.36
N SER A 93 -7.67 37.31 -14.48
CA SER A 93 -8.46 36.33 -15.22
C SER A 93 -9.78 35.93 -14.53
N GLY A 94 -10.06 36.47 -13.34
CA GLY A 94 -11.20 36.07 -12.52
C GLY A 94 -10.84 35.02 -11.46
N GLY A 95 -11.57 35.10 -10.34
CA GLY A 95 -11.35 34.24 -9.17
C GLY A 95 -10.23 34.74 -8.25
N TYR A 96 -9.89 33.89 -7.31
CA TYR A 96 -8.95 34.21 -6.23
C TYR A 96 -8.06 33.02 -5.90
N GLU A 97 -6.91 33.29 -5.30
CA GLU A 97 -5.90 32.27 -5.04
C GLU A 97 -4.98 32.62 -3.86
N TYR A 98 -4.52 31.60 -3.17
CA TYR A 98 -3.45 31.69 -2.18
C TYR A 98 -2.14 31.24 -2.80
N LEU A 99 -1.36 32.19 -3.30
CA LEU A 99 -0.10 31.91 -4.01
C LEU A 99 0.91 31.10 -3.19
N THR A 100 0.93 31.32 -1.87
CA THR A 100 1.75 30.54 -0.93
C THR A 100 1.34 29.08 -0.90
N ASP A 101 0.04 28.77 -0.89
CA ASP A 101 -0.47 27.40 -0.90
C ASP A 101 -0.18 26.70 -2.22
N THR A 102 -0.31 27.43 -3.34
CA THR A 102 0.00 26.94 -4.69
C THR A 102 1.46 26.48 -4.77
N ILE A 103 2.41 27.28 -4.24
CA ILE A 103 3.84 26.93 -4.16
C ILE A 103 4.07 25.68 -3.30
N LEU A 104 3.37 25.57 -2.18
CA LEU A 104 3.51 24.45 -1.26
C LEU A 104 2.79 23.19 -1.74
N GLY A 105 2.04 23.27 -2.84
CA GLY A 105 1.23 22.15 -3.33
C GLY A 105 0.01 21.84 -2.47
N VAL A 106 -0.42 22.76 -1.60
CA VAL A 106 -1.51 22.53 -0.65
C VAL A 106 -2.85 22.95 -1.25
N GLU A 107 -3.79 22.03 -1.36
CA GLU A 107 -5.09 22.26 -2.00
C GLU A 107 -6.05 23.05 -1.11
N SER A 108 -7.11 23.61 -1.72
CA SER A 108 -8.15 24.33 -0.96
C SER A 108 -8.81 23.41 0.07
N ARG A 109 -8.99 23.92 1.31
CA ARG A 109 -9.58 23.21 2.47
C ARG A 109 -8.79 21.99 2.97
N GLU A 110 -7.63 21.69 2.41
CA GLU A 110 -6.78 20.60 2.86
C GLU A 110 -6.24 20.89 4.28
N ARG A 111 -6.42 19.93 5.19
CA ARG A 111 -5.97 20.04 6.59
C ARG A 111 -4.85 19.08 6.96
N VAL A 112 -4.56 18.11 6.09
CA VAL A 112 -3.55 17.08 6.29
C VAL A 112 -2.67 17.11 5.05
N SER A 113 -1.36 17.28 5.21
CA SER A 113 -0.40 17.29 4.10
C SER A 113 -0.44 15.98 3.31
N GLU A 114 0.00 16.04 2.06
CA GLU A 114 0.10 14.89 1.17
C GLU A 114 0.97 13.77 1.76
N GLY A 115 2.17 14.13 2.25
CA GLY A 115 3.10 13.17 2.85
C GLY A 115 2.51 12.46 4.07
N LEU A 116 1.82 13.18 4.96
CA LEU A 116 1.14 12.54 6.09
C LEU A 116 -0.05 11.70 5.62
N SER A 117 -0.80 12.16 4.62
CA SER A 117 -1.93 11.43 4.04
C SER A 117 -1.48 10.07 3.49
N LEU A 118 -0.35 10.00 2.77
CA LEU A 118 0.21 8.75 2.27
C LEU A 118 0.62 7.80 3.40
N LEU A 119 1.27 8.30 4.45
CA LEU A 119 1.62 7.48 5.63
C LEU A 119 0.37 6.92 6.32
N LEU A 120 -0.68 7.73 6.46
CA LEU A 120 -1.95 7.30 7.05
C LEU A 120 -2.62 6.19 6.23
N VAL A 121 -2.58 6.29 4.89
CA VAL A 121 -3.12 5.24 4.00
C VAL A 121 -2.27 3.97 4.08
N LYS A 122 -0.93 4.08 4.06
CA LYS A 122 -0.02 2.93 4.24
C LYS A 122 -0.28 2.21 5.56
N ALA A 123 -0.35 2.95 6.67
CA ALA A 123 -0.67 2.38 7.97
C ALA A 123 -2.08 1.74 7.97
N ALA A 124 -3.05 2.34 7.30
CA ALA A 124 -4.42 1.82 7.23
C ALA A 124 -4.54 0.47 6.49
N LYS A 125 -3.51 0.03 5.75
CA LYS A 125 -3.41 -1.33 5.20
C LYS A 125 -3.28 -2.38 6.30
N ASP A 126 -2.50 -2.07 7.34
CA ASP A 126 -2.15 -3.05 8.38
C ASP A 126 -2.95 -2.89 9.67
N MET A 127 -3.61 -1.74 9.86
CA MET A 127 -4.35 -1.45 11.08
C MET A 127 -5.64 -0.63 10.86
N SER A 128 -6.45 -0.54 11.91
CA SER A 128 -7.68 0.25 11.87
C SER A 128 -7.37 1.75 11.71
N TYR A 129 -8.30 2.51 11.15
CA TYR A 129 -8.16 3.95 10.95
C TYR A 129 -7.85 4.73 12.23
N GLU A 130 -8.43 4.29 13.36
CA GLU A 130 -8.16 4.85 14.68
C GLU A 130 -6.74 4.54 15.14
N LYS A 131 -6.25 3.31 14.93
CA LYS A 131 -4.87 2.93 15.28
C LYS A 131 -3.86 3.67 14.41
N ALA A 132 -4.11 3.80 13.10
CA ALA A 132 -3.25 4.55 12.19
C ALA A 132 -3.13 6.02 12.61
N SER A 133 -4.25 6.65 12.99
CA SER A 133 -4.29 8.00 13.55
C SER A 133 -3.44 8.13 14.82
N ARG A 134 -3.68 7.28 15.82
CA ARG A 134 -2.93 7.33 17.10
C ARG A 134 -1.45 7.09 16.90
N TYR A 135 -1.09 6.11 16.07
CA TYR A 135 0.29 5.73 15.81
C TYR A 135 1.08 6.85 15.11
N LEU A 136 0.49 7.52 14.12
CA LEU A 136 1.20 8.52 13.32
C LEU A 136 1.05 9.96 13.83
N THR A 137 -0.06 10.28 14.48
CA THR A 137 -0.41 11.68 14.82
C THR A 137 -0.87 11.84 16.27
N GLY A 138 -0.69 10.84 17.14
CA GLY A 138 -1.16 10.90 18.52
C GLY A 138 -2.68 11.04 18.69
N GLY A 139 -3.47 10.87 17.61
CA GLY A 139 -4.93 11.09 17.61
C GLY A 139 -5.40 12.43 17.06
N GLU A 140 -4.50 13.35 16.69
CA GLU A 140 -4.88 14.67 16.15
C GLU A 140 -5.68 14.60 14.84
N VAL A 141 -5.42 13.59 14.00
CA VAL A 141 -6.18 13.33 12.78
C VAL A 141 -7.27 12.31 13.07
N SER A 142 -8.55 12.68 12.95
CA SER A 142 -9.65 11.74 13.25
C SER A 142 -9.67 10.51 12.33
N ARG A 143 -10.17 9.36 12.83
CA ARG A 143 -10.38 8.13 12.03
C ARG A 143 -11.21 8.37 10.76
N GLN A 144 -12.18 9.28 10.80
CA GLN A 144 -12.98 9.66 9.62
C GLN A 144 -12.13 10.36 8.57
N THR A 145 -11.16 11.18 9.00
CA THR A 145 -10.20 11.84 8.10
C THR A 145 -9.29 10.81 7.44
N VAL A 146 -8.77 9.84 8.20
CA VAL A 146 -7.97 8.71 7.67
C VAL A 146 -8.76 7.94 6.60
N MET A 147 -10.00 7.54 6.91
CA MET A 147 -10.90 6.91 5.92
C MET A 147 -11.11 7.81 4.69
N GLY A 148 -11.22 9.12 4.88
CA GLY A 148 -11.31 10.09 3.80
C GLY A 148 -10.06 10.10 2.92
N ARG A 149 -8.86 9.97 3.49
CA ARG A 149 -7.59 9.86 2.75
C ARG A 149 -7.53 8.56 1.93
N VAL A 150 -7.93 7.43 2.51
CA VAL A 150 -8.05 6.14 1.79
C VAL A 150 -9.02 6.24 0.61
N ARG A 151 -10.12 6.99 0.74
CA ARG A 151 -11.06 7.20 -0.36
C ARG A 151 -10.53 8.12 -1.47
N LEU A 152 -9.46 8.85 -1.21
CA LEU A 152 -8.79 9.73 -2.17
C LEU A 152 -7.50 9.10 -2.73
N SER A 153 -7.07 7.95 -2.18
CA SER A 153 -5.87 7.27 -2.68
C SER A 153 -6.15 6.45 -3.93
N GLU A 154 -5.10 6.29 -4.72
CA GLU A 154 -5.02 5.38 -5.85
C GLU A 154 -3.82 4.46 -5.66
N ALA A 155 -4.00 3.21 -6.10
CA ALA A 155 -2.88 2.30 -6.24
C ALA A 155 -2.04 2.76 -7.42
N ASP A 156 -0.74 2.93 -7.20
CA ASP A 156 0.16 3.28 -8.29
C ASP A 156 0.56 2.00 -9.01
N ILE A 157 0.35 1.94 -10.32
CA ILE A 157 0.78 0.79 -11.11
C ILE A 157 2.14 1.15 -11.66
N THR A 158 3.21 0.66 -11.01
CA THR A 158 4.57 0.92 -11.45
C THR A 158 4.77 0.40 -12.87
N GLU A 159 5.12 1.28 -13.80
CA GLU A 159 5.49 0.90 -15.16
C GLU A 159 6.83 0.15 -15.15
N THR A 160 6.85 -1.05 -15.74
CA THR A 160 8.08 -1.81 -15.96
C THR A 160 8.69 -1.43 -17.30
N VAL A 161 9.97 -1.03 -17.29
CA VAL A 161 10.70 -0.55 -18.48
C VAL A 161 11.03 -1.68 -19.46
N GLU A 162 11.21 -2.91 -18.98
CA GLU A 162 11.51 -4.08 -19.82
C GLU A 162 10.64 -5.28 -19.44
N LYS A 163 10.10 -5.97 -20.46
CA LYS A 163 9.31 -7.20 -20.30
C LYS A 163 10.23 -8.38 -20.00
N ARG A 164 9.81 -9.25 -19.08
CA ARG A 164 10.52 -10.50 -18.73
C ARG A 164 10.01 -11.67 -19.56
N ARG A 165 10.89 -12.59 -19.92
CA ARG A 165 10.51 -13.89 -20.51
C ARG A 165 10.78 -14.98 -19.48
N VAL A 166 9.76 -15.78 -19.18
CA VAL A 166 9.81 -16.84 -18.17
C VAL A 166 9.16 -18.11 -18.73
N PRO A 167 9.60 -19.31 -18.31
CA PRO A 167 9.03 -20.55 -18.83
C PRO A 167 7.59 -20.79 -18.35
N GLU A 168 7.25 -20.26 -17.17
CA GLU A 168 5.95 -20.46 -16.54
C GLU A 168 5.51 -19.24 -15.72
N ILE A 169 4.20 -19.05 -15.65
CA ILE A 169 3.51 -18.10 -14.78
C ILE A 169 2.40 -18.86 -14.05
N HIS A 170 2.25 -18.56 -12.77
CA HIS A 170 1.13 -19.02 -11.96
C HIS A 170 0.26 -17.83 -11.57
N ILE A 171 -1.06 -18.05 -11.65
CA ILE A 171 -2.08 -17.09 -11.28
C ILE A 171 -2.95 -17.77 -10.21
N ASP A 172 -2.97 -17.24 -9.00
CA ASP A 172 -3.89 -17.69 -7.96
C ASP A 172 -5.06 -16.70 -7.90
N ALA A 173 -6.29 -17.18 -8.07
CA ALA A 173 -7.53 -16.39 -8.00
C ALA A 173 -8.46 -16.97 -6.92
N ASP A 174 -8.99 -16.09 -6.06
CA ASP A 174 -9.93 -16.39 -4.96
C ASP A 174 -10.45 -15.07 -4.37
N GLU A 175 -11.28 -15.12 -3.34
CA GLU A 175 -11.92 -13.96 -2.74
C GLU A 175 -11.95 -13.97 -1.20
N ASP A 176 -11.96 -12.77 -0.62
CA ASP A 176 -12.27 -12.60 0.80
C ASP A 176 -13.76 -12.26 0.99
N HIS A 177 -14.40 -12.94 1.93
CA HIS A 177 -15.80 -12.72 2.27
C HIS A 177 -15.93 -11.64 3.35
N ILE A 178 -16.62 -10.56 3.03
CA ILE A 178 -16.76 -9.39 3.91
C ILE A 178 -18.21 -9.06 4.21
N THR A 179 -18.42 -8.31 5.29
CA THR A 179 -19.72 -7.75 5.64
C THR A 179 -19.78 -6.27 5.28
N LEU A 180 -20.82 -5.86 4.55
CA LEU A 180 -21.12 -4.47 4.23
C LEU A 180 -21.89 -3.80 5.37
N CYS A 181 -21.81 -2.46 5.43
CA CYS A 181 -22.69 -1.66 6.28
C CYS A 181 -24.16 -2.03 6.00
N GLY A 182 -24.89 -2.41 7.04
CA GLY A 182 -26.26 -2.95 6.93
C GLY A 182 -26.35 -4.48 6.96
N GLY A 183 -25.24 -5.19 7.17
CA GLY A 183 -25.22 -6.63 7.43
C GLY A 183 -25.27 -7.54 6.19
N LYS A 184 -25.19 -6.97 4.98
CA LYS A 184 -25.14 -7.75 3.73
C LYS A 184 -23.74 -8.32 3.52
N ASN A 185 -23.65 -9.57 3.08
CA ASN A 185 -22.38 -10.15 2.65
C ASN A 185 -21.99 -9.65 1.26
N SER A 186 -20.69 -9.65 0.99
CA SER A 186 -20.10 -9.32 -0.31
C SER A 186 -18.72 -9.96 -0.37
N GLU A 187 -18.21 -10.15 -1.58
CA GLU A 187 -16.86 -10.68 -1.79
C GLU A 187 -15.92 -9.61 -2.34
N VAL A 188 -14.62 -9.79 -2.11
CA VAL A 188 -13.55 -8.97 -2.65
C VAL A 188 -12.55 -9.88 -3.35
N PRO A 189 -12.43 -9.82 -4.69
CA PRO A 189 -11.56 -10.72 -5.43
C PRO A 189 -10.09 -10.36 -5.23
N LEU A 190 -9.21 -11.36 -5.24
CA LEU A 190 -7.76 -11.23 -5.28
C LEU A 190 -7.20 -12.14 -6.35
N ILE A 191 -6.39 -11.57 -7.24
CA ILE A 191 -5.63 -12.30 -8.24
C ILE A 191 -4.15 -12.05 -7.98
N SER A 192 -3.37 -13.13 -7.81
CA SER A 192 -1.95 -13.07 -7.50
C SER A 192 -1.14 -13.76 -8.59
N VAL A 193 -0.21 -13.05 -9.21
CA VAL A 193 0.55 -13.54 -10.37
C VAL A 193 2.04 -13.63 -10.04
N TYR A 194 2.69 -14.75 -10.32
CA TYR A 194 4.09 -15.00 -9.94
C TYR A 194 4.79 -16.05 -10.83
N GLU A 195 6.13 -16.07 -10.79
CA GLU A 195 7.00 -16.92 -11.64
C GLU A 195 7.35 -18.28 -10.97
N GLY A 196 6.43 -18.82 -10.18
CA GLY A 196 6.65 -20.03 -9.37
C GLY A 196 7.23 -19.77 -7.97
N ILE A 197 7.49 -20.86 -7.24
CA ILE A 197 7.89 -20.82 -5.82
C ILE A 197 9.37 -21.17 -5.66
N GLU A 198 10.15 -20.23 -5.10
CA GLU A 198 11.52 -20.48 -4.67
C GLU A 198 11.53 -21.00 -3.23
N ARG A 199 12.22 -22.13 -2.97
CA ARG A 199 12.33 -22.70 -1.62
C ARG A 199 13.67 -22.38 -0.97
N GLN A 200 13.61 -21.86 0.25
CA GLN A 200 14.74 -21.77 1.17
C GLN A 200 14.45 -22.64 2.40
N GLY A 201 14.96 -23.88 2.38
CA GLY A 201 14.64 -24.89 3.39
C GLY A 201 13.15 -25.25 3.39
N LYS A 202 12.48 -25.06 4.53
CA LYS A 202 11.03 -25.32 4.68
C LYS A 202 10.13 -24.16 4.20
N ARG A 203 10.70 -22.98 3.93
CA ARG A 203 9.93 -21.78 3.54
C ARG A 203 9.97 -21.61 2.02
N GLY A 204 8.80 -21.53 1.41
CA GLY A 204 8.63 -21.12 0.01
C GLY A 204 8.36 -19.63 -0.10
N LYS A 205 8.81 -19.01 -1.18
CA LYS A 205 8.50 -17.62 -1.55
C LYS A 205 8.15 -17.55 -3.03
N CYS A 206 7.01 -16.93 -3.33
CA CYS A 206 6.59 -16.67 -4.71
C CYS A 206 7.55 -15.67 -5.37
N LYS A 207 8.10 -16.05 -6.52
CA LYS A 207 9.03 -15.21 -7.27
C LYS A 207 8.28 -14.07 -7.95
N LYS A 208 8.71 -12.85 -7.67
CA LYS A 208 8.26 -11.63 -8.35
C LYS A 208 6.73 -11.49 -8.42
N ILE A 209 6.10 -11.81 -7.31
CA ILE A 209 4.65 -11.74 -7.15
C ILE A 209 4.14 -10.30 -7.26
N PHE A 210 3.00 -10.13 -7.92
CA PHE A 210 2.17 -8.94 -7.82
C PHE A 210 0.70 -9.34 -7.69
N HIS A 211 -0.11 -8.43 -7.15
CA HIS A 211 -1.50 -8.67 -6.84
C HIS A 211 -2.41 -7.65 -7.54
N ILE A 212 -3.61 -8.09 -7.89
CA ILE A 212 -4.68 -7.25 -8.42
C ILE A 212 -5.94 -7.55 -7.61
N SER A 213 -6.61 -6.51 -7.14
CA SER A 213 -7.86 -6.64 -6.38
C SER A 213 -8.72 -5.41 -6.63
N GLU A 214 -9.90 -5.63 -7.24
CA GLU A 214 -10.84 -4.57 -7.59
C GLU A 214 -12.23 -4.92 -7.07
N TYR A 215 -12.76 -4.08 -6.18
CA TYR A 215 -14.07 -4.33 -5.59
C TYR A 215 -15.22 -3.84 -6.47
N GLY A 216 -16.13 -4.76 -6.83
CA GLY A 216 -17.34 -4.44 -7.59
C GLY A 216 -17.07 -4.05 -9.04
N LYS A 217 -15.99 -4.61 -9.59
CA LYS A 217 -15.67 -4.63 -11.02
C LYS A 217 -16.27 -5.91 -11.62
N GLU A 218 -16.78 -5.83 -12.84
CA GLU A 218 -17.31 -7.02 -13.51
C GLU A 218 -16.17 -8.00 -13.87
N PRO A 219 -16.42 -9.32 -13.91
CA PRO A 219 -15.38 -10.32 -14.17
C PRO A 219 -14.56 -10.04 -15.44
N ASP A 220 -15.21 -9.67 -16.54
CA ASP A 220 -14.53 -9.35 -17.80
C ASP A 220 -13.55 -8.18 -17.66
N GLU A 221 -13.99 -7.08 -17.06
CA GLU A 221 -13.13 -5.91 -16.90
C GLU A 221 -11.97 -6.19 -15.91
N LEU A 222 -12.18 -7.07 -14.91
CA LEU A 222 -11.13 -7.50 -13.99
C LEU A 222 -10.07 -8.33 -14.72
N TRP A 223 -10.48 -9.32 -15.52
CA TRP A 223 -9.54 -10.17 -16.26
C TRP A 223 -8.85 -9.44 -17.41
N GLU A 224 -9.50 -8.48 -18.07
CA GLU A 224 -8.87 -7.57 -19.02
C GLU A 224 -7.72 -6.78 -18.36
N GLN A 225 -7.94 -6.26 -17.15
CA GLN A 225 -6.90 -5.58 -16.37
C GLN A 225 -5.77 -6.53 -16.01
N VAL A 226 -6.09 -7.77 -15.59
CA VAL A 226 -5.07 -8.78 -15.26
C VAL A 226 -4.20 -9.09 -16.46
N LEU A 227 -4.81 -9.36 -17.62
CA LEU A 227 -4.08 -9.63 -18.86
C LEU A 227 -3.19 -8.44 -19.23
N THR A 228 -3.74 -7.22 -19.20
CA THR A 228 -3.00 -5.98 -19.46
C THR A 228 -1.77 -5.85 -18.55
N GLU A 229 -1.93 -6.10 -17.26
CA GLU A 229 -0.84 -6.01 -16.29
C GLU A 229 0.21 -7.13 -16.44
N ILE A 230 -0.21 -8.32 -16.86
CA ILE A 230 0.70 -9.41 -17.22
C ILE A 230 1.51 -9.03 -18.47
N GLU A 231 0.85 -8.60 -19.55
CA GLU A 231 1.49 -8.24 -20.81
C GLU A 231 2.41 -7.02 -20.71
N LYS A 232 2.16 -6.11 -19.78
CA LYS A 232 3.08 -5.02 -19.44
C LYS A 232 4.40 -5.53 -18.83
N ARG A 233 4.36 -6.64 -18.10
CA ARG A 233 5.49 -7.19 -17.32
C ARG A 233 6.21 -8.35 -18.01
N TYR A 234 5.53 -9.07 -18.90
CA TYR A 234 6.03 -10.30 -19.49
C TYR A 234 5.83 -10.37 -21.00
N ASP A 235 6.78 -11.05 -21.66
CA ASP A 235 6.60 -11.64 -22.98
C ASP A 235 6.03 -13.05 -22.78
N LEU A 236 4.83 -13.28 -23.30
CA LEU A 236 4.09 -14.54 -23.12
C LEU A 236 4.45 -15.59 -24.17
N THR A 237 5.38 -15.29 -25.09
CA THR A 237 5.83 -16.23 -26.12
C THR A 237 6.48 -17.48 -25.49
N ASP A 238 5.88 -18.64 -25.73
CA ASP A 238 6.25 -19.96 -25.19
C ASP A 238 6.14 -20.07 -23.65
N THR A 239 5.39 -19.18 -23.01
CA THR A 239 5.17 -19.18 -21.56
C THR A 239 3.96 -20.05 -21.20
N LYS A 240 4.14 -21.05 -20.34
CA LYS A 240 3.01 -21.80 -19.78
C LYS A 240 2.33 -21.00 -18.68
N ILE A 241 1.00 -20.94 -18.68
CA ILE A 241 0.25 -20.21 -17.65
C ILE A 241 -0.67 -21.18 -16.93
N TYR A 242 -0.56 -21.26 -15.61
CA TYR A 242 -1.43 -22.05 -14.76
C TYR A 242 -2.33 -21.15 -13.93
N LEU A 243 -3.63 -21.35 -14.02
CA LEU A 243 -4.64 -20.61 -13.28
C LEU A 243 -5.19 -21.49 -12.16
N HIS A 244 -4.81 -21.17 -10.93
CA HIS A 244 -5.26 -21.82 -9.70
C HIS A 244 -6.50 -21.11 -9.15
N GLY A 245 -7.52 -21.87 -8.80
CA GLY A 245 -8.71 -21.33 -8.13
C GLY A 245 -9.71 -22.40 -7.75
N ASP A 246 -10.81 -21.97 -7.14
CA ASP A 246 -11.89 -22.83 -6.65
C ASP A 246 -12.89 -23.25 -7.75
N GLY A 247 -12.81 -22.62 -8.93
CA GLY A 247 -13.69 -22.90 -10.05
C GLY A 247 -14.97 -22.06 -10.10
N ALA A 248 -15.08 -20.99 -9.30
CA ALA A 248 -16.16 -20.02 -9.40
C ALA A 248 -16.25 -19.43 -10.82
N ASP A 249 -17.46 -19.06 -11.25
CA ASP A 249 -17.70 -18.63 -12.63
C ASP A 249 -16.85 -17.41 -13.01
N TRP A 250 -16.66 -16.45 -12.08
CA TRP A 250 -15.79 -15.29 -12.31
C TRP A 250 -14.32 -15.68 -12.52
N ILE A 251 -13.84 -16.78 -11.93
CA ILE A 251 -12.50 -17.31 -12.13
C ILE A 251 -12.39 -18.01 -13.49
N GLN A 252 -13.43 -18.76 -13.86
CA GLN A 252 -13.48 -19.45 -15.15
C GLN A 252 -13.42 -18.47 -16.33
N THR A 253 -14.00 -17.26 -16.21
CA THR A 253 -13.83 -16.17 -17.19
C THR A 253 -12.35 -15.86 -17.49
N GLY A 254 -11.44 -16.06 -16.52
CA GLY A 254 -10.01 -15.84 -16.72
C GLY A 254 -9.37 -16.78 -17.75
N LEU A 255 -9.92 -17.98 -17.94
CA LEU A 255 -9.45 -18.93 -18.96
C LEU A 255 -9.78 -18.46 -20.38
N GLU A 256 -10.84 -17.67 -20.54
CA GLU A 256 -11.25 -17.08 -21.81
C GLU A 256 -10.36 -15.90 -22.20
N TRP A 257 -10.01 -15.06 -21.22
CA TRP A 257 -9.13 -13.90 -21.40
C TRP A 257 -7.66 -14.31 -21.59
N ILE A 258 -7.17 -15.27 -20.81
CA ILE A 258 -5.79 -15.74 -20.88
C ILE A 258 -5.76 -17.03 -21.67
N GLN A 259 -5.83 -16.90 -23.00
CA GLN A 259 -5.89 -18.04 -23.91
C GLN A 259 -4.71 -18.99 -23.73
N GLY A 260 -5.01 -20.29 -23.67
CA GLY A 260 -4.01 -21.33 -23.46
C GLY A 260 -3.54 -21.50 -22.01
N SER A 261 -4.12 -20.75 -21.07
CA SER A 261 -3.94 -21.03 -19.64
C SER A 261 -4.57 -22.37 -19.25
N ILE A 262 -3.94 -23.04 -18.30
CA ILE A 262 -4.34 -24.36 -17.83
C ILE A 262 -4.93 -24.21 -16.44
N PHE A 263 -6.19 -24.63 -16.28
CA PHE A 263 -6.86 -24.59 -14.98
C PHE A 263 -6.26 -25.63 -14.03
N VAL A 264 -6.02 -25.23 -12.79
CA VAL A 264 -5.56 -26.10 -11.71
C VAL A 264 -6.49 -25.90 -10.53
N LEU A 265 -7.13 -26.97 -10.07
CA LEU A 265 -7.99 -26.88 -8.89
C LEU A 265 -7.12 -26.66 -7.66
N ASP A 266 -7.42 -25.63 -6.88
CA ASP A 266 -6.59 -25.33 -5.71
C ASP A 266 -6.65 -26.46 -4.66
N LYS A 267 -5.56 -26.59 -3.92
CA LYS A 267 -5.36 -27.70 -2.98
C LYS A 267 -6.29 -27.61 -1.78
N TYR A 268 -6.71 -26.42 -1.38
CA TYR A 268 -7.56 -26.23 -0.21
C TYR A 268 -8.98 -26.69 -0.53
N HIS A 269 -9.60 -26.18 -1.60
CA HIS A 269 -10.97 -26.55 -1.97
C HIS A 269 -11.08 -28.02 -2.38
N LYS A 270 -10.07 -28.56 -3.08
CA LYS A 270 -9.96 -30.01 -3.32
C LYS A 270 -10.03 -30.81 -2.02
N ASN A 271 -9.14 -30.49 -1.07
CA ASN A 271 -9.09 -31.22 0.20
C ASN A 271 -10.35 -31.00 1.05
N LYS A 272 -10.93 -29.80 1.04
CA LYS A 272 -12.17 -29.48 1.73
C LYS A 272 -13.34 -30.34 1.22
N ALA A 273 -13.46 -30.50 -0.10
CA ALA A 273 -14.48 -31.36 -0.70
C ALA A 273 -14.26 -32.84 -0.35
N ILE A 274 -13.02 -33.34 -0.43
CA ILE A 274 -12.69 -34.73 -0.05
C ILE A 274 -13.01 -34.99 1.43
N LEU A 275 -12.59 -34.10 2.33
CA LEU A 275 -12.87 -34.22 3.77
C LEU A 275 -14.38 -34.11 4.07
N SER A 276 -15.12 -33.31 3.29
CA SER A 276 -16.57 -33.25 3.35
C SER A 276 -17.20 -34.60 2.99
N MET A 277 -16.70 -35.30 1.97
CA MET A 277 -17.20 -36.63 1.62
C MET A 277 -16.95 -37.65 2.74
N THR A 278 -15.76 -37.66 3.32
CA THR A 278 -15.33 -38.70 4.27
C THR A 278 -15.53 -38.35 5.74
N ALA A 279 -16.25 -37.26 6.04
CA ALA A 279 -16.50 -36.89 7.44
C ALA A 279 -17.32 -37.95 8.19
N GLY A 280 -17.09 -38.12 9.49
CA GLY A 280 -17.81 -39.10 10.31
C GLY A 280 -17.33 -40.55 10.19
N PHE A 281 -16.34 -40.84 9.34
CA PHE A 281 -15.56 -42.08 9.42
C PHE A 281 -14.46 -41.95 10.49
N GLU A 282 -14.06 -43.09 11.06
CA GLU A 282 -12.91 -43.19 11.95
C GLU A 282 -11.61 -42.79 11.23
N GLU A 283 -10.61 -42.32 11.98
CA GLU A 283 -9.41 -41.68 11.41
C GLU A 283 -8.67 -42.55 10.38
N ASP A 284 -8.46 -43.84 10.69
CA ASP A 284 -7.70 -44.76 9.84
C ASP A 284 -8.45 -45.08 8.52
N ASP A 285 -9.76 -45.29 8.60
CA ASP A 285 -10.62 -45.53 7.44
C ASP A 285 -10.72 -44.26 6.59
N ARG A 286 -10.87 -43.11 7.23
CA ARG A 286 -10.95 -41.80 6.57
C ARG A 286 -9.69 -41.50 5.78
N GLU A 287 -8.50 -41.75 6.34
CA GLU A 287 -7.25 -41.49 5.62
C GLU A 287 -7.08 -42.44 4.42
N THR A 288 -7.49 -43.69 4.57
CA THR A 288 -7.52 -44.65 3.46
C THR A 288 -8.47 -44.19 2.35
N LEU A 289 -9.71 -43.83 2.69
CA LEU A 289 -10.69 -43.32 1.73
C LEU A 289 -10.21 -42.04 1.04
N ASN A 290 -9.64 -41.09 1.81
CA ASN A 290 -9.08 -39.87 1.26
C ASN A 290 -7.97 -40.15 0.25
N ARG A 291 -7.10 -41.14 0.52
CA ARG A 291 -6.04 -41.56 -0.40
C ARG A 291 -6.61 -42.16 -1.68
N GLU A 292 -7.57 -43.07 -1.59
CA GLU A 292 -8.18 -43.71 -2.78
C GLU A 292 -8.94 -42.69 -3.64
N ILE A 293 -9.66 -41.74 -3.01
CA ILE A 293 -10.33 -40.64 -3.71
C ILE A 293 -9.31 -39.74 -4.42
N ARG A 294 -8.20 -39.36 -3.77
CA ARG A 294 -7.15 -38.57 -4.44
C ARG A 294 -6.55 -39.32 -5.60
N TRP A 295 -6.25 -40.61 -5.41
CA TRP A 295 -5.68 -41.45 -6.44
C TRP A 295 -6.61 -41.55 -7.66
N SER A 296 -7.90 -41.77 -7.46
CA SER A 296 -8.85 -41.89 -8.56
C SER A 296 -8.94 -40.60 -9.38
N LEU A 297 -9.02 -39.44 -8.71
CA LEU A 297 -9.08 -38.13 -9.36
C LEU A 297 -7.77 -37.78 -10.07
N GLU A 298 -6.61 -38.04 -9.46
CA GLU A 298 -5.30 -37.75 -10.05
C GLU A 298 -4.97 -38.65 -11.25
N ASN A 299 -5.60 -39.82 -11.36
CA ASN A 299 -5.47 -40.75 -12.48
C ASN A 299 -6.64 -40.68 -13.47
N GLU A 300 -7.65 -39.85 -13.22
CA GLU A 300 -8.90 -39.80 -14.02
C GLU A 300 -9.64 -41.15 -14.08
N GLU A 301 -9.55 -41.95 -13.03
CA GLU A 301 -10.27 -43.23 -12.85
C GLU A 301 -11.71 -42.97 -12.38
N ILE A 302 -12.51 -42.31 -13.23
CA ILE A 302 -13.86 -41.83 -12.91
C ILE A 302 -14.78 -42.97 -12.44
N ARG A 303 -14.72 -44.13 -13.09
CA ARG A 303 -15.53 -45.28 -12.69
C ARG A 303 -15.24 -45.70 -11.25
N TYR A 304 -13.96 -45.75 -10.86
CA TYR A 304 -13.58 -46.11 -9.50
C TYR A 304 -14.00 -45.02 -8.51
N PHE A 305 -13.92 -43.75 -8.90
CA PHE A 305 -14.44 -42.64 -8.10
C PHE A 305 -15.95 -42.77 -7.85
N ASP A 306 -16.75 -43.10 -8.87
CA ASP A 306 -18.20 -43.31 -8.75
C ASP A 306 -18.56 -44.50 -7.85
N GLU A 307 -17.76 -45.58 -7.90
CA GLU A 307 -17.90 -46.73 -7.00
C GLU A 307 -17.63 -46.33 -5.54
N LEU A 308 -16.60 -45.52 -5.29
CA LEU A 308 -16.31 -44.97 -3.96
C LEU A 308 -17.47 -44.10 -3.45
N ILE A 309 -18.01 -43.21 -4.29
CA ILE A 309 -19.17 -42.36 -3.93
C ILE A 309 -20.37 -43.24 -3.56
N THR A 310 -20.67 -44.26 -4.36
CA THR A 310 -21.78 -45.19 -4.10
C THR A 310 -21.59 -45.90 -2.76
N SER A 311 -20.38 -46.37 -2.47
CA SER A 311 -20.04 -47.02 -1.20
C SER A 311 -20.19 -46.07 -0.01
N LEU A 312 -19.70 -44.82 -0.13
CA LEU A 312 -19.83 -43.81 0.92
C LEU A 312 -21.30 -43.49 1.22
N CYS A 313 -22.12 -43.31 0.20
CA CYS A 313 -23.56 -43.05 0.35
C CYS A 313 -24.32 -44.23 0.99
N GLN A 314 -23.89 -45.48 0.74
CA GLN A 314 -24.47 -46.66 1.39
C GLN A 314 -24.10 -46.76 2.87
N GLN A 315 -22.87 -46.38 3.23
CA GLN A 315 -22.36 -46.42 4.60
C GLN A 315 -22.84 -45.25 5.46
N GLN A 316 -23.06 -44.08 4.86
CA GLN A 316 -23.59 -42.87 5.53
C GLN A 316 -24.79 -42.28 4.77
N PRO A 317 -25.96 -42.96 4.75
CA PRO A 317 -27.13 -42.51 3.99
C PRO A 317 -27.59 -41.09 4.35
N GLU A 318 -27.46 -40.70 5.62
CA GLU A 318 -27.83 -39.38 6.13
C GLU A 318 -26.95 -38.24 5.60
N ARG A 319 -25.77 -38.55 5.06
CA ARG A 319 -24.82 -37.58 4.47
C ARG A 319 -24.77 -37.65 2.95
N SER A 320 -25.56 -38.54 2.33
CA SER A 320 -25.55 -38.80 0.88
C SER A 320 -25.65 -37.52 0.04
N GLU A 321 -26.52 -36.58 0.38
CA GLU A 321 -26.64 -35.30 -0.32
C GLU A 321 -25.33 -34.51 -0.31
N LYS A 322 -24.68 -34.39 0.85
CA LYS A 322 -23.40 -33.67 1.00
C LYS A 322 -22.26 -34.37 0.28
N ILE A 323 -22.25 -35.71 0.31
CA ILE A 323 -21.26 -36.54 -0.40
C ILE A 323 -21.40 -36.31 -1.90
N VAL A 324 -22.61 -36.43 -2.44
CA VAL A 324 -22.89 -36.24 -3.88
C VAL A 324 -22.59 -34.82 -4.34
N GLU A 325 -22.93 -33.80 -3.54
CA GLU A 325 -22.60 -32.39 -3.83
C GLU A 325 -21.07 -32.20 -3.94
N SER A 326 -20.32 -32.70 -2.94
CA SER A 326 -18.86 -32.57 -2.89
C SER A 326 -18.19 -33.38 -4.01
N ALA A 327 -18.74 -34.55 -4.34
CA ALA A 327 -18.29 -35.39 -5.43
C ALA A 327 -18.55 -34.75 -6.80
N GLY A 328 -19.73 -34.16 -7.01
CA GLY A 328 -20.07 -33.46 -8.26
C GLY A 328 -19.14 -32.28 -8.53
N TYR A 329 -18.75 -31.56 -7.47
CA TYR A 329 -17.72 -30.51 -7.55
C TYR A 329 -16.37 -31.06 -8.01
N LEU A 330 -15.88 -32.14 -7.39
CA LEU A 330 -14.60 -32.76 -7.76
C LEU A 330 -14.64 -33.35 -9.19
N HIS A 331 -15.75 -33.96 -9.57
CA HIS A 331 -15.98 -34.50 -10.91
C HIS A 331 -15.92 -33.39 -11.97
N ARG A 332 -16.52 -32.22 -11.71
CA ARG A 332 -16.49 -31.06 -12.62
C ARG A 332 -15.06 -30.61 -12.94
N PHE A 333 -14.14 -30.71 -11.98
CA PHE A 333 -12.78 -30.20 -12.10
C PHE A 333 -11.70 -31.29 -12.14
N VAL A 334 -12.05 -32.52 -12.54
CA VAL A 334 -11.11 -33.66 -12.53
C VAL A 334 -9.87 -33.43 -13.39
N GLU A 335 -9.99 -32.78 -14.55
CA GLU A 335 -8.84 -32.40 -15.38
C GLU A 335 -7.92 -31.40 -14.68
N GLY A 336 -8.50 -30.45 -13.94
CA GLY A 336 -7.77 -29.49 -13.12
C GLY A 336 -7.11 -30.11 -11.88
N ILE A 337 -7.52 -31.31 -11.48
CA ILE A 337 -6.86 -32.09 -10.42
C ILE A 337 -5.73 -32.93 -11.00
N SER A 338 -6.00 -33.64 -12.10
CA SER A 338 -5.05 -34.56 -12.74
C SER A 338 -3.86 -33.85 -13.40
N ILE A 339 -4.03 -32.58 -13.79
CA ILE A 339 -2.94 -31.78 -14.37
C ILE A 339 -1.72 -31.72 -13.47
N CYS A 340 -1.89 -31.70 -12.14
CA CYS A 340 -0.78 -31.72 -11.19
C CYS A 340 0.11 -32.97 -11.33
N LYS A 341 -0.44 -34.07 -11.86
CA LYS A 341 0.31 -35.30 -12.16
C LYS A 341 0.82 -35.32 -13.59
N LYS A 342 0.03 -34.84 -14.55
CA LYS A 342 0.37 -34.80 -16.00
C LYS A 342 1.48 -33.80 -16.30
N ASP A 343 1.46 -32.64 -15.66
CA ASP A 343 2.49 -31.59 -15.78
C ASP A 343 2.98 -31.18 -14.38
N PRO A 344 4.14 -31.69 -13.94
CA PRO A 344 4.68 -31.38 -12.61
C PRO A 344 4.87 -29.89 -12.33
N CYS A 345 5.02 -29.05 -13.37
CA CYS A 345 5.15 -27.61 -13.24
C CYS A 345 3.90 -26.97 -12.59
N ALA A 346 2.71 -27.54 -12.80
CA ALA A 346 1.48 -27.08 -12.15
C ALA A 346 1.58 -27.10 -10.61
N ASN A 347 2.43 -27.94 -10.02
CA ASN A 347 2.65 -27.97 -8.56
C ASN A 347 3.51 -26.83 -8.02
N ASN A 348 4.15 -26.03 -8.90
CA ASN A 348 4.99 -24.90 -8.52
C ASN A 348 4.18 -23.62 -8.19
N GLY A 349 2.87 -23.77 -7.95
CA GLY A 349 1.96 -22.72 -7.49
C GLY A 349 0.88 -23.22 -6.53
N GLY A 350 -0.25 -22.51 -6.47
CA GLY A 350 -1.39 -22.79 -5.61
C GLY A 350 -1.18 -22.34 -4.17
N CYS A 351 -0.73 -21.10 -3.98
CA CYS A 351 -0.57 -20.44 -2.68
C CYS A 351 -1.74 -19.47 -2.36
N THR A 352 -2.91 -19.77 -2.91
CA THR A 352 -4.11 -18.93 -2.90
C THR A 352 -4.54 -18.47 -1.50
N GLU A 353 -4.78 -19.41 -0.58
CA GLU A 353 -5.22 -19.12 0.79
C GLU A 353 -4.22 -18.22 1.55
N PRO A 354 -2.90 -18.49 1.58
CA PRO A 354 -1.92 -17.55 2.12
C PRO A 354 -1.98 -16.14 1.49
N HIS A 355 -2.23 -16.03 0.19
CA HIS A 355 -2.34 -14.74 -0.48
C HIS A 355 -3.59 -13.98 -0.02
N VAL A 356 -4.77 -14.60 -0.06
CA VAL A 356 -6.03 -13.99 0.42
C VAL A 356 -5.92 -13.59 1.89
N SER A 357 -5.42 -14.50 2.72
CA SER A 357 -5.27 -14.29 4.16
C SER A 357 -4.39 -13.08 4.47
N HIS A 358 -3.20 -12.98 3.84
CA HIS A 358 -2.25 -11.92 4.12
C HIS A 358 -2.61 -10.57 3.49
N ILE A 359 -3.17 -10.57 2.27
CA ILE A 359 -3.43 -9.33 1.52
C ILE A 359 -4.81 -8.75 1.86
N LEU A 360 -5.83 -9.60 1.92
CA LEU A 360 -7.21 -9.17 2.14
C LEU A 360 -7.65 -9.44 3.58
N SER A 361 -7.74 -10.69 4.01
CA SER A 361 -8.45 -11.07 5.23
C SER A 361 -7.83 -10.46 6.48
N ALA A 362 -6.49 -10.35 6.54
CA ALA A 362 -5.78 -9.67 7.62
C ALA A 362 -6.38 -8.29 7.93
N ARG A 363 -6.78 -7.54 6.89
CA ARG A 363 -7.37 -6.21 7.03
C ARG A 363 -8.89 -6.17 6.91
N LEU A 364 -9.51 -7.07 6.17
CA LEU A 364 -10.92 -6.97 5.77
C LEU A 364 -11.88 -7.84 6.59
N SER A 365 -11.45 -9.03 7.06
CA SER A 365 -12.35 -10.04 7.65
C SER A 365 -11.82 -10.76 8.91
N SER A 366 -10.52 -10.67 9.24
CA SER A 366 -9.89 -11.35 10.39
C SER A 366 -10.50 -10.98 11.76
N ARG A 367 -11.21 -9.85 11.81
CA ARG A 367 -11.99 -9.39 12.95
C ARG A 367 -13.34 -8.90 12.43
N PRO A 368 -14.41 -8.93 13.26
CA PRO A 368 -15.70 -8.39 12.88
C PRO A 368 -15.57 -6.93 12.41
N MET A 369 -15.81 -6.70 11.12
CA MET A 369 -15.67 -5.41 10.46
C MET A 369 -16.81 -5.22 9.47
N VAL A 370 -17.18 -3.96 9.26
CA VAL A 370 -18.19 -3.59 8.26
C VAL A 370 -17.65 -2.53 7.33
N TRP A 371 -17.98 -2.67 6.05
CA TRP A 371 -17.39 -1.86 5.00
C TRP A 371 -18.45 -1.15 4.16
N SER A 372 -18.13 0.05 3.69
CA SER A 372 -18.93 0.70 2.66
C SER A 372 -18.32 0.40 1.29
N ARG A 373 -19.18 0.21 0.29
CA ARG A 373 -18.77 -0.02 -1.11
C ARG A 373 -17.78 1.05 -1.59
N LYS A 374 -18.05 2.32 -1.27
CA LYS A 374 -17.17 3.46 -1.60
C LYS A 374 -15.76 3.31 -1.05
N THR A 375 -15.62 2.79 0.17
CA THR A 375 -14.30 2.56 0.77
C THR A 375 -13.61 1.37 0.12
N LEU A 376 -14.33 0.24 -0.08
CA LEU A 376 -13.74 -0.97 -0.68
C LEU A 376 -13.22 -0.73 -2.09
N LYS A 377 -13.94 0.04 -2.92
CA LYS A 377 -13.49 0.44 -4.27
C LYS A 377 -12.12 1.12 -4.32
N LYS A 378 -11.68 1.72 -3.21
CA LYS A 378 -10.36 2.36 -3.11
C LYS A 378 -9.39 1.55 -2.26
N LEU A 379 -9.89 0.86 -1.23
CA LEU A 379 -9.05 0.09 -0.32
C LEU A 379 -8.55 -1.22 -0.95
N ALA A 380 -9.37 -1.94 -1.72
CA ALA A 380 -8.96 -3.23 -2.31
C ALA A 380 -7.71 -3.10 -3.21
N PRO A 381 -7.65 -2.12 -4.15
CA PRO A 381 -6.43 -1.90 -4.94
C PRO A 381 -5.23 -1.49 -4.07
N VAL A 382 -5.46 -0.67 -3.04
CA VAL A 382 -4.43 -0.21 -2.09
C VAL A 382 -3.85 -1.37 -1.28
N LEU A 383 -4.67 -2.36 -0.93
CA LEU A 383 -4.21 -3.58 -0.25
C LEU A 383 -3.33 -4.42 -1.15
N ALA A 384 -3.76 -4.62 -2.41
CA ALA A 384 -3.02 -5.39 -3.40
C ALA A 384 -1.70 -4.72 -3.86
N CYS A 385 -1.64 -3.39 -3.91
CA CYS A 385 -0.48 -2.68 -4.43
C CYS A 385 0.63 -2.41 -3.40
N GLY A 386 1.89 -2.40 -3.84
CA GLY A 386 3.05 -1.96 -3.05
C GLY A 386 3.21 -0.43 -2.96
N ASP A 387 2.91 0.28 -4.06
CA ASP A 387 3.09 1.74 -4.20
C ASP A 387 1.76 2.49 -4.28
N LEU A 388 1.73 3.73 -3.79
CA LEU A 388 0.50 4.50 -3.56
C LEU A 388 0.66 5.96 -3.96
N THR A 389 -0.38 6.49 -4.60
CA THR A 389 -0.54 7.92 -4.91
C THR A 389 -1.87 8.45 -4.38
N LEU A 390 -2.06 9.78 -4.43
CA LEU A 390 -3.33 10.42 -4.08
C LEU A 390 -3.91 11.10 -5.31
N GLN A 391 -5.22 10.97 -5.51
CA GLN A 391 -5.95 11.71 -6.54
C GLN A 391 -5.73 13.21 -6.33
N ARG A 392 -5.07 13.85 -7.29
CA ARG A 392 -4.98 15.29 -7.39
C ARG A 392 -6.05 15.80 -8.36
N LYS A 393 -6.53 17.02 -8.14
CA LYS A 393 -7.13 17.75 -9.26
C LYS A 393 -6.00 18.06 -10.23
N GLU A 394 -6.14 17.70 -11.50
CA GLU A 394 -5.19 18.09 -12.54
C GLU A 394 -4.92 19.59 -12.42
N ARG A 395 -3.64 19.93 -12.23
CA ARG A 395 -3.16 21.30 -12.32
C ARG A 395 -2.51 21.46 -13.67
N GLU A 396 -3.26 21.94 -14.67
CA GLU A 396 -2.64 22.68 -15.76
C GLU A 396 -2.04 23.95 -15.16
N THR A 397 -0.70 24.05 -15.11
CA THR A 397 0.10 25.25 -15.48
C THR A 397 1.47 25.27 -14.79
N GLU A 398 2.48 25.71 -15.54
CA GLU A 398 3.75 26.21 -14.99
C GLU A 398 3.46 27.29 -13.94
N LEU A 399 4.15 27.23 -12.79
CA LEU A 399 4.04 28.26 -11.76
C LEU A 399 4.35 29.64 -12.37
N PRO A 400 3.54 30.68 -12.14
CA PRO A 400 3.86 32.03 -12.60
C PRO A 400 5.27 32.48 -12.18
N GLN A 401 5.97 33.22 -13.06
CA GLN A 401 7.34 33.75 -12.80
C GLN A 401 7.55 34.34 -11.37
N PRO A 402 6.60 35.10 -10.77
CA PRO A 402 6.76 35.63 -9.42
C PRO A 402 6.90 34.55 -8.35
N LEU A 403 6.23 33.40 -8.52
CA LEU A 403 6.33 32.26 -7.60
C LEU A 403 7.70 31.60 -7.68
N HIS A 404 8.22 31.37 -8.90
CA HIS A 404 9.56 30.85 -9.10
C HIS A 404 10.65 31.74 -8.46
N LYS A 405 10.54 33.06 -8.63
CA LYS A 405 11.49 34.03 -8.07
C LYS A 405 11.43 34.04 -6.54
N ALA A 406 10.23 34.02 -5.96
CA ALA A 406 10.04 33.98 -4.51
C ALA A 406 10.65 32.71 -3.90
N VAL A 407 10.38 31.53 -4.49
CA VAL A 407 10.96 30.25 -4.07
C VAL A 407 12.48 30.26 -4.19
N LYS A 408 13.03 30.74 -5.32
CA LYS A 408 14.48 30.82 -5.52
C LYS A 408 15.16 31.72 -4.49
N LYS A 409 14.57 32.89 -4.21
CA LYS A 409 15.07 33.80 -3.17
C LYS A 409 15.00 33.16 -1.79
N ALA A 410 13.85 32.58 -1.41
CA ALA A 410 13.69 31.90 -0.14
C ALA A 410 14.75 30.80 0.05
N LYS A 411 14.92 29.91 -0.94
CA LYS A 411 15.97 28.88 -0.93
C LYS A 411 17.37 29.46 -0.75
N THR A 412 17.68 30.56 -1.43
CA THR A 412 19.01 31.19 -1.36
C THR A 412 19.24 31.82 0.02
N THR A 413 18.26 32.53 0.57
CA THR A 413 18.34 33.16 1.89
C THR A 413 18.49 32.13 3.01
N PHE A 414 17.72 31.04 2.94
CA PHE A 414 17.79 29.94 3.91
C PHE A 414 19.14 29.22 3.86
N ARG A 415 19.69 28.97 2.67
CA ARG A 415 21.03 28.36 2.52
C ARG A 415 22.16 29.25 3.04
N LYS A 416 22.04 30.57 2.91
CA LYS A 416 23.10 31.53 3.29
C LYS A 416 23.05 31.96 4.77
N GLY A 417 22.13 31.42 5.58
CA GLY A 417 21.96 31.84 6.97
C GLY A 417 21.50 33.29 7.18
N ALA A 418 21.07 33.99 6.12
CA ALA A 418 20.80 35.43 6.13
C ALA A 418 19.53 35.85 6.89
N LEU A 419 18.79 34.90 7.46
CA LEU A 419 17.65 35.10 8.39
C LEU A 419 18.04 34.83 9.85
N GLY A 420 19.35 34.93 10.13
CA GLY A 420 19.95 34.57 11.42
C GLY A 420 20.13 33.07 11.62
N SER A 421 19.91 32.22 10.61
CA SER A 421 20.22 30.79 10.75
C SER A 421 21.74 30.64 10.98
N PRO A 422 22.20 29.82 11.95
CA PRO A 422 23.61 29.50 12.06
C PRO A 422 24.10 29.00 10.69
N ASN A 423 25.23 29.53 10.23
CA ASN A 423 25.89 28.98 9.04
C ASN A 423 26.03 27.46 9.27
N PRO A 424 25.66 26.58 8.34
CA PRO A 424 25.94 25.15 8.49
C PRO A 424 27.43 24.87 8.81
N ASP A 425 28.33 25.74 8.36
CA ASP A 425 29.77 25.68 8.68
C ASP A 425 30.12 26.25 10.08
N ALA A 426 29.15 26.82 10.81
CA ALA A 426 29.29 27.33 12.17
C ALA A 426 28.89 26.30 13.24
N ILE A 427 28.47 25.08 12.87
CA ILE A 427 28.52 23.94 13.78
C ILE A 427 30.01 23.66 13.97
N GLY A 428 30.58 24.31 14.98
CA GLY A 428 32.02 24.29 15.25
C GLY A 428 32.55 22.86 15.23
N THR A 429 33.69 22.66 14.56
CA THR A 429 34.50 21.46 14.73
C THR A 429 34.58 21.15 16.23
N LEU A 430 34.07 19.98 16.63
CA LEU A 430 34.22 19.47 17.99
C LEU A 430 35.68 19.68 18.40
N PRO A 431 35.96 20.38 19.52
CA PRO A 431 37.33 20.52 19.97
C PRO A 431 37.86 19.12 20.25
N ILE A 432 38.84 18.68 19.47
CA ILE A 432 39.54 17.42 19.71
C ILE A 432 40.34 17.64 20.99
N THR A 433 39.76 17.29 22.13
CA THR A 433 40.45 17.23 23.42
C THR A 433 41.25 15.94 23.49
N GLY A 434 42.26 15.83 22.62
CA GLY A 434 43.21 14.73 22.56
C GLY A 434 44.62 15.27 22.30
N ARG A 435 45.65 14.58 22.83
CA ARG A 435 47.06 14.97 22.62
C ARG A 435 47.34 15.13 21.13
N THR A 436 47.76 16.33 20.75
CA THR A 436 48.07 16.69 19.37
C THR A 436 49.28 15.88 18.91
N THR A 437 49.09 14.93 18.00
CA THR A 437 50.18 14.15 17.41
C THR A 437 50.88 14.95 16.31
N GLY A 438 52.15 14.64 16.01
CA GLY A 438 52.96 15.39 15.04
C GLY A 438 52.32 15.51 13.65
N THR A 439 51.52 14.52 13.26
CA THR A 439 50.72 14.51 12.01
C THR A 439 49.65 15.59 11.95
N GLN A 440 49.04 15.98 13.08
CA GLN A 440 48.04 17.06 13.13
C GLN A 440 48.65 18.46 12.99
N LYS A 441 49.93 18.64 13.35
CA LYS A 441 50.65 19.91 13.14
C LYS A 441 50.99 20.15 11.66
N LEU A 442 51.27 19.08 10.91
CA LEU A 442 51.57 19.15 9.48
C LEU A 442 50.34 19.50 8.63
N LEU A 443 49.16 19.01 9.00
CA LEU A 443 47.91 19.33 8.29
C LEU A 443 47.49 20.80 8.42
N LYS A 444 47.83 21.48 9.53
CA LYS A 444 47.58 22.92 9.72
C LYS A 444 48.48 23.85 8.90
N LEU A 445 49.57 23.34 8.32
CA LEU A 445 50.47 24.11 7.46
C LEU A 445 50.06 24.09 5.99
N LEU A 446 49.07 23.26 5.62
CA LEU A 446 48.62 23.04 4.24
C LEU A 446 47.18 23.53 3.98
N THR A 447 46.58 24.24 4.93
CA THR A 447 45.32 24.99 4.84
C THR A 447 45.57 26.41 5.31
#